data_AF-A0A4Q2U4Q9-F1
#
_entry.id   AF-A0A4Q2U4Q9-F1
#
_cell.length_a   1.000
_cell.length_b   1.000
_cell.length_c   1.000
_cell.angle_alpha   90.00
_cell.angle_beta   90.00
_cell.angle_gamma   90.00
#
_symmetry.space_group_name_H-M   'P 1'
#
loop_
_entity.id
_entity.type
_entity.pdbx_description
1 polymer ?
#
loop_
_entity_poly.entity_id
_entity_poly.type
_entity_poly.pdbx_seq_one_letter_code
_entity_poly.pdbx_strand_id
1 'polypeptide(L)'
;MPAITISRGGGWADRFRGYAILVDGQSHGEIRPKQTRSIEVAHGSHHVQLRAGVLAGSPVLRVHVDERGTSLACGSNKRLHLALVQMGRPDTWIWLRPAAP
;
A
#
# COMPACT_ATOMS: atom_id res chain seq x y z
N MET A 1 18.26 2.67 -11.47
CA MET A 1 17.61 1.49 -10.85
C MET A 1 16.12 1.73 -10.90
N PRO A 2 15.30 0.74 -11.29
CA PRO A 2 13.87 0.94 -11.36
C PRO A 2 13.28 1.04 -9.95
N ALA A 3 12.12 1.69 -9.83
CA ALA A 3 11.52 1.94 -8.54
C ALA A 3 10.01 1.68 -8.54
N ILE A 4 9.51 1.21 -7.39
CA ILE A 4 8.08 1.18 -7.10
C ILE A 4 7.73 2.48 -6.38
N THR A 5 6.92 3.32 -7.03
CA THR A 5 6.45 4.58 -6.47
C THR A 5 5.05 4.41 -5.93
N ILE A 6 4.88 4.54 -4.61
CA ILE A 6 3.60 4.39 -3.93
C ILE A 6 3.11 5.76 -3.49
N SER A 7 1.93 6.16 -3.94
CA SER A 7 1.27 7.42 -3.57
C SER A 7 0.05 7.14 -2.69
N ARG A 8 0.02 7.76 -1.51
CA ARG A 8 -1.13 7.64 -0.59
C ARG A 8 -2.11 8.78 -0.78
N GLY A 9 -3.34 8.44 -1.14
CA GLY A 9 -4.45 9.40 -1.24
C GLY A 9 -4.76 10.11 0.09
N GLY A 10 -5.34 11.31 -0.02
CA GLY A 10 -5.82 12.06 1.15
C GLY A 10 -7.11 11.48 1.74
N GLY A 11 -7.21 11.44 3.07
CA GLY A 11 -8.42 11.03 3.78
C GLY A 11 -8.36 11.43 5.26
N TRP A 12 -9.51 11.75 5.84
CA TRP A 12 -9.62 12.11 7.26
C TRP A 12 -9.54 10.89 8.19
N ALA A 13 -10.00 9.72 7.72
CA ALA A 13 -10.19 8.52 8.54
C ALA A 13 -8.90 7.82 9.04
N ASP A 14 -7.70 8.26 8.63
CA ASP A 14 -6.42 7.67 9.08
C ASP A 14 -5.30 8.71 9.06
N ARG A 15 -5.62 9.97 9.40
CA ARG A 15 -4.70 11.12 9.22
C ARG A 15 -3.38 10.97 9.99
N PHE A 16 -3.41 10.29 11.13
CA PHE A 16 -2.25 10.10 12.01
C PHE A 16 -1.55 8.75 11.85
N ARG A 17 -2.13 7.81 11.11
CA ARG A 17 -1.63 6.44 11.01
C ARG A 17 -0.73 6.28 9.80
N GLY A 18 0.52 5.88 10.02
CA GLY A 18 1.44 5.45 8.96
C GLY A 18 1.10 4.05 8.46
N TYR A 19 1.30 3.79 7.17
CA TYR A 19 1.24 2.43 6.62
C TYR A 19 2.65 1.94 6.36
N ALA A 20 3.05 0.85 6.98
CA ALA A 20 4.27 0.13 6.66
C ALA A 20 4.19 -0.41 5.23
N ILE A 21 5.22 -0.14 4.44
CA ILE A 21 5.36 -0.66 3.09
C ILE A 21 6.16 -1.93 3.14
N LEU A 22 5.60 -3.01 2.61
CA LEU A 22 6.24 -4.30 2.48
C LEU A 22 6.44 -4.60 0.99
N VAL A 23 7.68 -4.90 0.61
CA VAL A 23 8.03 -5.41 -0.72
C VAL A 23 8.72 -6.75 -0.52
N ASP A 24 8.20 -7.81 -1.14
CA ASP A 24 8.66 -9.18 -0.98
C ASP A 24 8.77 -9.63 0.49
N GLY A 25 7.87 -9.10 1.33
CA GLY A 25 7.83 -9.36 2.77
C GLY A 25 8.80 -8.53 3.62
N GLN A 26 9.68 -7.73 3.00
CA GLN A 26 10.61 -6.84 3.70
C GLN A 26 10.02 -5.44 3.88
N SER A 27 10.23 -4.82 5.05
CA SER A 27 9.73 -3.47 5.32
C SER A 27 10.68 -2.39 4.77
N HIS A 28 10.12 -1.49 3.95
CA HIS A 28 10.83 -0.34 3.37
C HIS A 28 10.41 1.00 4.01
N GLY A 29 9.92 0.95 5.25
CA GLY A 29 9.48 2.12 6.00
C GLY A 29 7.98 2.39 5.90
N GLU A 30 7.58 3.63 6.13
CA GLU A 30 6.16 4.01 6.24
C GLU A 30 5.75 5.14 5.28
N ILE A 31 4.48 5.12 4.87
CA ILE A 31 3.82 6.16 4.08
C ILE A 31 2.65 6.80 4.84
N ARG A 32 2.71 8.13 5.00
CA ARG A 32 1.66 8.94 5.63
C ARG A 32 0.70 9.53 4.59
N PRO A 33 -0.46 10.08 4.98
CA PRO A 33 -1.41 10.64 4.03
C PRO A 33 -0.78 11.74 3.16
N LYS A 34 -1.14 11.76 1.87
CA LYS A 34 -0.59 12.70 0.86
C LYS A 34 0.92 12.58 0.62
N GLN A 35 1.57 11.54 1.14
CA GLN A 35 2.96 11.27 0.82
C GLN A 35 3.06 10.36 -0.40
N THR A 36 4.19 10.49 -1.08
CA THR A 36 4.66 9.57 -2.10
C THR A 36 6.01 9.02 -1.65
N ARG A 37 6.21 7.72 -1.83
CA ARG A 37 7.46 7.03 -1.51
C ARG A 37 7.90 6.22 -2.72
N SER A 38 9.17 6.34 -3.07
CA SER A 38 9.78 5.51 -4.10
C SER A 38 10.74 4.53 -3.44
N ILE A 39 10.63 3.27 -3.83
CA ILE A 39 11.45 2.17 -3.32
C ILE A 39 12.20 1.58 -4.49
N GLU A 40 13.52 1.66 -4.43
CA GLU A 40 14.38 1.04 -5.43
C GLU A 40 14.32 -0.49 -5.27
N VAL A 41 14.06 -1.17 -6.38
CA VAL A 41 13.95 -2.63 -6.43
C VAL A 41 14.64 -3.14 -7.69
N ALA A 42 14.87 -4.45 -7.75
CA ALA A 42 15.34 -5.08 -8.98
C ALA A 42 14.26 -5.04 -10.07
N HIS A 43 14.64 -5.36 -11.30
CA HIS A 43 13.66 -5.63 -12.35
C HIS A 43 13.01 -7.00 -12.10
N GLY A 44 11.71 -7.13 -12.37
CA GLY A 44 11.01 -8.40 -12.26
C GLY A 44 9.70 -8.35 -11.49
N SER A 45 9.22 -9.52 -11.07
CA SER A 45 7.98 -9.63 -10.28
C SER A 45 8.26 -9.38 -8.80
N HIS A 46 7.50 -8.47 -8.21
CA HIS A 46 7.54 -8.17 -6.78
C HIS A 46 6.15 -8.28 -6.16
N HIS A 47 6.11 -8.66 -4.89
CA HIS A 47 4.90 -8.67 -4.07
C HIS A 47 4.88 -7.44 -3.17
N VAL A 48 3.90 -6.56 -3.37
CA VAL A 48 3.74 -5.34 -2.59
C VAL A 48 2.54 -5.48 -1.65
N GLN A 49 2.73 -5.15 -0.39
CA GLN A 49 1.68 -5.12 0.61
C GLN A 49 1.83 -3.87 1.50
N LEU A 50 0.72 -3.32 1.97
CA LEU A 50 0.71 -2.28 2.99
C LEU A 50 0.14 -2.82 4.29
N ARG A 51 0.69 -2.40 5.42
CA ARG A 51 0.17 -2.73 6.75
C ARG A 51 0.01 -1.50 7.63
N ALA A 52 -1.05 -1.46 8.41
CA ALA A 52 -1.28 -0.45 9.43
C ALA A 52 -1.24 -1.14 10.81
N GLY A 53 -0.05 -1.34 11.37
CA GLY A 53 0.14 -2.12 12.60
C GLY A 53 -0.07 -3.62 12.38
N VAL A 54 -0.38 -4.36 13.46
CA VAL A 54 -0.44 -5.83 13.45
C VAL A 54 -1.71 -6.37 12.81
N LEU A 55 -2.83 -5.66 12.97
CA LEU A 55 -4.17 -6.15 12.64
C LEU A 55 -4.80 -5.52 11.40
N ALA A 56 -4.07 -4.77 10.57
CA ALA A 56 -4.68 -4.19 9.37
C ALA A 56 -3.69 -4.14 8.22
N GLY A 57 -4.16 -4.39 7.01
CA GLY A 57 -3.33 -4.36 5.81
C GLY A 57 -4.11 -4.27 4.52
N SER A 58 -3.38 -4.36 3.41
CA SER A 58 -3.91 -4.58 2.07
C SER A 58 -3.74 -6.05 1.69
N PRO A 59 -4.44 -6.51 0.64
CA PRO A 59 -4.06 -7.72 -0.06
C PRO A 59 -2.65 -7.57 -0.63
N VAL A 60 -1.98 -8.70 -0.85
CA VAL A 60 -0.70 -8.74 -1.56
C VAL A 60 -0.96 -8.48 -3.04
N LEU A 61 -0.36 -7.43 -3.57
CA LEU A 61 -0.43 -7.06 -4.98
C LEU A 61 0.85 -7.50 -5.68
N ARG A 62 0.74 -8.39 -6.66
CA ARG A 62 1.86 -8.74 -7.54
C ARG A 62 2.00 -7.66 -8.62
N VAL A 63 3.19 -7.09 -8.74
CA VAL A 63 3.55 -6.06 -9.72
C VAL A 63 4.76 -6.52 -10.52
N HIS A 64 4.87 -6.06 -11.76
CA HIS A 64 6.06 -6.30 -12.58
C HIS A 64 6.76 -4.97 -12.82
N VAL A 65 8.02 -4.88 -12.40
CA VAL A 65 8.83 -3.67 -12.46
C VAL A 65 9.75 -3.78 -13.67
N ASP A 66 9.53 -2.89 -14.64
CA ASP A 66 10.33 -2.73 -15.85
C ASP A 66 11.35 -1.59 -15.68
N GLU A 67 11.96 -1.12 -16.78
CA GLU A 67 12.92 0.00 -16.74
C GLU A 67 12.32 1.35 -16.36
N ARG A 68 11.00 1.53 -16.54
CA ARG A 68 10.30 2.77 -16.20
C ARG A 68 9.86 2.81 -14.74
N GLY A 69 9.88 1.67 -14.06
CA GLY A 69 9.36 1.53 -12.71
C GLY A 69 7.84 1.33 -12.71
N THR A 70 7.24 1.27 -11.52
CA THR A 70 5.80 1.05 -11.37
C THR A 70 5.22 2.03 -10.38
N SER A 71 4.13 2.69 -10.77
CA SER A 71 3.39 3.60 -9.90
C SER A 71 2.17 2.89 -9.30
N LEU A 72 2.04 2.95 -7.99
CA LEU A 72 0.95 2.40 -7.21
C LEU A 72 0.23 3.52 -6.45
N ALA A 73 -1.07 3.36 -6.28
CA ALA A 73 -1.90 4.20 -5.44
C ALA A 73 -2.44 3.39 -4.28
N CYS A 74 -2.54 4.02 -3.11
CA CYS A 74 -3.11 3.39 -1.92
C CYS A 74 -3.97 4.34 -1.07
N GLY A 75 -4.80 3.75 -0.21
CA GLY A 75 -5.62 4.50 0.73
C GLY A 75 -6.44 3.63 1.67
N SER A 76 -7.15 4.28 2.59
CA SER A 76 -8.09 3.63 3.51
C SER A 76 -9.40 3.31 2.79
N ASN A 77 -9.95 2.12 3.03
CA ASN A 77 -11.26 1.74 2.54
C ASN A 77 -12.33 2.36 3.46
N LYS A 78 -13.02 3.42 2.99
CA LYS A 78 -13.89 4.31 3.80
C LYS A 78 -15.17 3.67 4.37
N ARG A 79 -15.34 2.34 4.33
CA ARG A 79 -16.59 1.69 4.72
C ARG A 79 -16.67 1.45 6.24
N LEU A 80 -16.79 2.56 6.98
CA LEU A 80 -16.99 2.59 8.44
C LEU A 80 -18.22 1.76 8.90
N HIS A 81 -19.25 1.63 8.04
CA HIS A 81 -20.48 0.89 8.33
C HIS A 81 -20.34 -0.64 8.21
N LEU A 82 -19.21 -1.17 7.74
CA LEU A 82 -18.93 -2.61 7.66
C LEU A 82 -17.94 -3.08 8.75
N ALA A 83 -17.71 -2.29 9.80
CA ALA A 83 -16.75 -2.61 10.86
C ALA A 83 -16.96 -3.99 11.49
N LEU A 84 -18.21 -4.44 11.63
CA LEU A 84 -18.56 -5.79 12.13
C LEU A 84 -18.17 -6.92 11.15
N VAL A 85 -18.29 -6.71 9.83
CA VAL A 85 -17.90 -7.69 8.80
C VAL A 85 -16.38 -7.71 8.60
N GLN A 86 -15.73 -6.57 8.77
CA GLN A 86 -14.29 -6.39 8.59
C GLN A 86 -13.43 -6.86 9.77
N MET A 87 -14.05 -7.20 10.91
CA MET A 87 -13.37 -7.73 12.09
C MET A 87 -12.70 -9.10 11.84
N GLY A 88 -13.17 -9.85 10.82
CA GLY A 88 -12.56 -11.10 10.36
C GLY A 88 -11.66 -10.98 9.11
N ARG A 89 -11.54 -9.79 8.49
CA ARG A 89 -10.75 -9.56 7.26
C ARG A 89 -9.93 -8.28 7.32
N PRO A 90 -8.94 -8.23 8.22
CA PRO A 90 -8.08 -7.07 8.45
C PRO A 90 -7.27 -6.63 7.22
N ASP A 91 -7.06 -7.54 6.27
CA ASP A 91 -6.34 -7.36 5.02
C ASP A 91 -7.12 -6.54 3.96
N THR A 92 -8.38 -6.17 4.23
CA THR A 92 -9.22 -5.42 3.28
C THR A 92 -9.41 -3.94 3.63
N TRP A 93 -8.78 -3.51 4.72
CA TRP A 93 -8.94 -2.16 5.28
C TRP A 93 -8.15 -1.12 4.47
N ILE A 94 -7.06 -1.55 3.84
CA ILE A 94 -6.23 -0.73 2.96
C ILE A 94 -6.39 -1.25 1.54
N TRP A 95 -6.71 -0.36 0.60
CA TRP A 95 -6.64 -0.70 -0.82
C TRP A 95 -5.28 -0.31 -1.37
N LEU A 96 -4.75 -1.17 -2.25
CA LEU A 96 -3.52 -0.98 -3.01
C LEU A 96 -3.80 -1.40 -4.46
N ARG A 97 -3.46 -0.55 -5.42
CA ARG A 97 -3.69 -0.82 -6.85
C ARG A 97 -2.68 -0.07 -7.72
N PRO A 98 -2.45 -0.49 -8.98
CA PRO A 98 -1.72 0.31 -9.95
C PRO A 98 -2.33 1.71 -10.08
N ALA A 99 -1.48 2.74 -10.12
CA ALA A 99 -1.91 4.06 -10.53
C ALA A 99 -2.31 3.98 -12.00
N ALA A 100 -3.51 4.45 -12.35
CA ALA A 100 -3.90 4.60 -13.74
C ALA A 100 -2.90 5.55 -14.44
N PRO A 101 -2.59 5.33 -15.73
CA PRO A 101 -1.75 6.21 -16.52
C PRO A 101 -2.32 7.65 -16.60
#